data_AF-A0A7S2UJ07-F1
#
_entry.id   AF-A0A7S2UJ07-F1
#
_cell.length_a   1.000
_cell.length_b   1.000
_cell.length_c   1.000
_cell.angle_alpha   90.00
_cell.angle_beta   90.00
_cell.angle_gamma   90.00
#
_symmetry.space_group_name_H-M   'P 1'
#
loop_
_entity.id
_entity.type
_entity.pdbx_description
1 polymer ?
#
loop_
_entity_poly.entity_id
_entity_poly.type
_entity_poly.pdbx_seq_one_letter_code
_entity_poly.pdbx_strand_id
1 'polypeptide(L)'
;NSLSIVDESIVNYELIAKLLEYITLNNEEGAILVFLPGMMEITKTVEELYKNVFFTDSSKVVVYPLHSSLSTAEQTAVFDVPPEGVRKIVISTNIAETSITIEDVVFVVDTGRVKENRQDEVNQMPTLVECW
;
A
#
# COMPACT_ATOMS: atom_id res chain seq x y z
N ASN A 1 -1.85 -16.40 24.31
CA ASN A 1 -2.02 -16.81 22.90
C ASN A 1 -3.12 -15.99 22.27
N SER A 2 -2.75 -14.85 21.67
CA SER A 2 -3.65 -13.74 21.27
C SER A 2 -3.89 -13.66 19.75
N LEU A 3 -3.69 -14.78 19.04
CA LEU A 3 -3.80 -14.83 17.57
C LEU A 3 -5.23 -15.10 17.06
N SER A 4 -6.22 -15.24 17.96
CA SER A 4 -7.59 -15.64 17.63
C SER A 4 -8.58 -14.47 17.43
N ILE A 5 -8.08 -13.25 17.18
CA ILE A 5 -8.94 -12.04 17.03
C ILE A 5 -8.50 -11.20 15.81
N VAL A 6 -7.87 -11.83 14.81
CA VAL A 6 -7.65 -11.16 13.53
C VAL A 6 -8.79 -11.58 12.62
N ASP A 7 -9.69 -10.65 12.34
CA ASP A 7 -10.65 -10.82 11.26
C ASP A 7 -9.88 -10.75 9.95
N GLU A 8 -9.63 -11.93 9.37
CA GLU A 8 -8.88 -12.06 8.12
C GLU A 8 -9.61 -11.40 6.94
N SER A 9 -10.86 -10.93 7.12
CA SER A 9 -11.67 -10.16 6.16
C SER A 9 -11.58 -8.64 6.32
N ILE A 10 -10.83 -8.09 7.30
CA ILE A 10 -10.60 -6.63 7.42
C ILE A 10 -9.11 -6.26 7.35
N VAL A 11 -8.74 -5.29 6.51
CA VAL A 11 -7.36 -4.78 6.46
C VAL A 11 -7.05 -4.04 7.75
N ASN A 12 -6.00 -4.46 8.45
CA ASN A 12 -5.57 -3.80 9.69
C ASN A 12 -4.57 -2.67 9.39
N TYR A 13 -5.10 -1.46 9.17
CA TYR A 13 -4.28 -0.28 8.84
C TYR A 13 -3.28 0.09 9.94
N GLU A 14 -3.64 -0.11 11.22
CA GLU A 14 -2.76 0.17 12.36
C GLU A 14 -1.54 -0.76 12.36
N LEU A 15 -1.77 -2.05 12.06
CA LEU A 15 -0.70 -3.03 11.93
C LEU A 15 0.23 -2.68 10.75
N ILE A 16 -0.33 -2.27 9.61
CA ILE A 16 0.46 -1.82 8.46
C ILE A 16 1.33 -0.62 8.86
N ALA A 17 0.75 0.40 9.51
CA ALA A 17 1.50 1.57 9.95
C ALA A 17 2.65 1.21 10.90
N LYS A 18 2.39 0.34 11.90
CA LYS A 18 3.41 -0.15 12.83
C LYS A 18 4.52 -0.96 12.13
N LEU A 19 4.15 -1.79 11.15
CA LEU A 19 5.11 -2.56 10.37
C LEU A 19 6.00 -1.65 9.51
N LEU A 20 5.41 -0.66 8.85
CA LEU A 20 6.15 0.31 8.03
C LEU A 20 7.12 1.14 8.87
N GLU A 21 6.70 1.58 10.07
CA GLU A 21 7.58 2.29 11.01
C GLU A 21 8.71 1.37 11.47
N TYR A 22 8.40 0.12 11.82
CA TYR A 22 9.40 -0.87 12.23
C TYR A 22 10.45 -1.10 11.14
N ILE A 23 10.03 -1.36 9.89
CA ILE A 23 10.95 -1.58 8.76
C ILE A 23 11.81 -0.33 8.55
N THR A 24 11.19 0.85 8.59
CA THR A 24 11.92 2.10 8.35
C THR A 24 13.02 2.34 9.39
N LEU A 25 12.77 2.02 10.65
CA LEU A 25 13.68 2.28 11.76
C LEU A 25 14.72 1.17 12.02
N ASN A 26 14.43 -0.08 11.64
CA ASN A 26 15.23 -1.24 12.09
C ASN A 26 15.87 -2.05 10.96
N ASN A 27 15.59 -1.72 9.70
CA ASN A 27 16.13 -2.43 8.54
C ASN A 27 16.99 -1.51 7.66
N GLU A 28 17.73 -2.13 6.73
CA GLU A 28 18.53 -1.44 5.72
C GLU A 28 17.72 -0.52 4.82
N GLU A 29 18.42 0.32 4.06
CA GLU A 29 17.82 1.25 3.11
C GLU A 29 17.06 0.54 1.97
N GLY A 30 16.22 1.30 1.27
CA GLY A 30 15.41 0.81 0.15
C GLY A 30 13.95 1.16 0.29
N ALA A 31 13.25 1.32 -0.83
CA ALA A 31 11.84 1.65 -0.85
C ALA A 31 10.99 0.48 -0.36
N ILE A 32 9.82 0.82 0.21
CA ILE A 32 8.81 -0.15 0.62
C ILE A 32 7.64 -0.06 -0.36
N LEU A 33 7.24 -1.18 -0.95
CA LEU A 33 6.03 -1.31 -1.76
C LEU A 33 4.97 -2.07 -0.97
N VAL A 34 3.79 -1.47 -0.80
CA VAL A 34 2.65 -2.04 -0.09
C VAL A 34 1.55 -2.36 -1.08
N PHE A 35 1.08 -3.61 -1.11
CA PHE A 35 -0.05 -4.02 -1.94
C PHE A 35 -1.36 -4.01 -1.16
N LEU A 36 -2.34 -3.27 -1.70
CA LEU A 36 -3.69 -3.14 -1.17
C LEU A 36 -4.74 -3.41 -2.26
N PRO A 37 -5.96 -3.86 -1.89
CA PRO A 37 -7.00 -4.24 -2.85
C PRO A 37 -7.55 -3.12 -3.74
N GLY A 38 -7.46 -1.86 -3.30
CA GLY A 38 -8.08 -0.75 -4.02
C GLY A 38 -7.85 0.62 -3.40
N MET A 39 -8.34 1.64 -4.09
CA MET A 39 -8.16 3.05 -3.69
C MET A 39 -8.66 3.34 -2.27
N MET A 40 -9.78 2.74 -1.85
CA MET A 40 -10.30 2.96 -0.49
C MET A 40 -9.31 2.52 0.58
N GLU A 41 -8.70 1.35 0.39
CA GLU A 41 -7.73 0.81 1.32
C GLU A 41 -6.43 1.63 1.29
N ILE A 42 -6.00 2.10 0.11
CA ILE A 42 -4.88 3.03 -0.05
C ILE A 42 -5.14 4.30 0.77
N THR A 43 -6.26 4.98 0.55
CA THR A 43 -6.61 6.22 1.26
C THR A 43 -6.62 6.01 2.78
N LYS A 44 -7.28 4.95 3.28
CA LYS A 44 -7.34 4.66 4.72
C LYS A 44 -5.97 4.37 5.32
N THR A 45 -5.08 3.70 4.57
CA THR A 45 -3.71 3.44 5.01
C THR A 45 -2.91 4.74 5.11
N VAL A 46 -3.03 5.63 4.14
CA VAL A 46 -2.37 6.95 4.16
C VAL A 46 -2.88 7.79 5.34
N GLU A 47 -4.21 7.81 5.55
CA GLU A 47 -4.82 8.49 6.70
C GLU A 47 -4.32 7.93 8.04
N GLU A 48 -4.16 6.61 8.15
CA GLU A 48 -3.64 5.97 9.36
C GLU A 48 -2.16 6.32 9.59
N LEU A 49 -1.34 6.29 8.54
CA LEU A 49 0.09 6.66 8.62
C LEU A 49 0.26 8.08 9.15
N TYR A 50 -0.51 9.04 8.63
CA TYR A 50 -0.40 10.44 9.04
C TYR A 50 -0.93 10.76 10.43
N LYS A 51 -1.50 9.78 11.16
CA LYS A 51 -1.75 9.93 12.61
C LYS A 51 -0.45 9.87 13.42
N ASN A 52 0.61 9.25 12.89
CA ASN A 52 1.92 9.22 13.51
C ASN A 52 2.82 10.30 12.88
N VAL A 53 3.36 11.17 13.75
CA VAL A 53 4.27 12.27 13.36
C VAL A 53 5.48 11.81 12.56
N PHE A 54 5.92 10.56 12.75
CA PHE A 54 7.02 9.95 11.99
C PHE A 54 6.79 10.01 10.48
N PHE A 55 5.57 9.69 10.02
CA PHE A 55 5.24 9.66 8.59
C PHE A 55 4.92 11.05 8.02
N THR A 56 4.73 12.06 8.87
CA THR A 56 4.53 13.44 8.44
C THR A 56 5.85 14.22 8.28
N ASP A 57 6.96 13.63 8.75
CA ASP A 57 8.30 14.21 8.67
C ASP A 57 8.92 13.86 7.30
N SER A 58 8.84 14.80 6.36
CA SER A 58 9.38 14.63 5.01
C SER A 58 10.90 14.50 4.96
N SER A 59 11.61 14.78 6.06
CA SER A 59 13.04 14.50 6.19
C SER A 59 13.34 13.03 6.54
N LYS A 60 12.30 12.21 6.76
CA LYS A 60 12.42 10.78 7.10
C LYS A 60 11.68 9.88 6.13
N VAL A 61 10.48 10.28 5.69
CA VAL A 61 9.62 9.44 4.86
C VAL A 61 8.90 10.26 3.80
N VAL A 62 8.72 9.69 2.62
CA VAL A 62 7.78 10.19 1.61
C VAL A 62 6.85 9.05 1.19
N VAL A 63 5.54 9.31 1.26
CA VAL A 63 4.49 8.33 0.95
C VAL A 63 3.88 8.64 -0.42
N TYR A 64 3.83 7.66 -1.30
CA TYR A 64 3.26 7.75 -2.64
C TYR A 64 2.07 6.79 -2.81
N PRO A 65 0.83 7.30 -2.84
CA PRO A 65 -0.33 6.52 -3.28
C PRO A 65 -0.22 6.23 -4.78
N LEU A 66 -0.46 4.98 -5.20
CA LEU A 66 -0.40 4.58 -6.60
C LEU A 66 -1.60 3.70 -6.99
N HIS A 67 -2.47 4.21 -7.86
CA HIS A 67 -3.65 3.51 -8.36
C HIS A 67 -3.91 3.89 -9.82
N SER A 68 -4.54 2.99 -10.59
CA SER A 68 -4.81 3.18 -12.02
C SER A 68 -5.70 4.39 -12.36
N SER A 69 -6.47 4.86 -11.40
CA SER A 69 -7.35 6.04 -11.56
C SER A 69 -6.65 7.38 -11.36
N LEU A 70 -5.40 7.38 -10.90
CA LEU A 70 -4.62 8.61 -10.73
C LEU A 70 -4.22 9.19 -12.09
N SER A 71 -3.97 10.49 -12.15
CA SER A 71 -3.41 11.12 -13.35
C SER A 71 -2.02 10.55 -13.65
N THR A 72 -1.58 10.64 -14.92
CA THR A 72 -0.24 10.18 -15.30
C THR A 72 0.85 10.84 -14.47
N ALA A 73 0.73 12.14 -14.16
CA ALA A 73 1.70 12.87 -13.36
C ALA A 73 1.82 12.28 -11.94
N GLU A 74 0.69 11.96 -11.30
CA GLU A 74 0.66 11.33 -9.98
C GLU A 74 1.22 9.90 -10.02
N GLN A 75 0.91 9.13 -11.06
CA GLN A 75 1.47 7.78 -11.21
C GLN A 75 2.99 7.80 -11.40
N THR A 76 3.52 8.80 -12.11
CA THR A 76 4.97 8.92 -12.34
C THR A 76 5.75 9.42 -11.13
N ALA A 77 5.09 10.02 -10.13
CA ALA A 77 5.76 10.53 -8.93
C ALA A 77 6.50 9.44 -8.13
N VAL A 78 6.08 8.17 -8.26
CA VAL A 78 6.74 7.03 -7.59
C VAL A 78 8.18 6.79 -8.07
N PHE A 79 8.54 7.32 -9.25
CA PHE A 79 9.88 7.22 -9.83
C PHE A 79 10.85 8.28 -9.28
N ASP A 80 10.35 9.26 -8.53
CA ASP A 80 11.21 10.27 -7.91
C ASP A 80 12.16 9.59 -6.91
N VAL A 81 13.44 9.94 -6.99
CA VAL A 81 14.44 9.43 -6.04
C VAL A 81 14.38 10.28 -4.77
N PRO A 82 14.12 9.68 -3.60
CA PRO A 82 14.06 10.44 -2.35
C PRO A 82 15.46 10.92 -1.96
N PRO A 83 15.58 12.00 -1.16
CA PRO A 83 16.87 12.40 -0.59
C PRO A 83 17.52 11.28 0.24
N GLU A 84 18.83 11.34 0.41
CA GLU A 84 19.58 10.39 1.23
C GLU A 84 19.02 10.36 2.67
N GLY A 85 18.84 9.16 3.22
CA GLY A 85 18.23 8.94 4.54
C GLY A 85 16.71 9.04 4.58
N VAL A 86 16.04 9.36 3.46
CA VAL A 86 14.58 9.44 3.37
C VAL A 86 14.01 8.15 2.77
N ARG A 87 13.11 7.49 3.50
CA ARG A 87 12.44 6.27 3.06
C ARG A 87 11.30 6.60 2.09
N LYS A 88 11.34 6.03 0.90
CA LYS A 88 10.18 5.98 -0.01
C LYS A 88 9.23 4.86 0.40
N ILE A 89 7.94 5.17 0.53
CA ILE A 89 6.87 4.19 0.74
C ILE A 89 5.84 4.35 -0.37
N VAL A 90 5.69 3.34 -1.20
CA VAL A 90 4.69 3.29 -2.28
C VAL A 90 3.55 2.40 -1.82
N ILE A 91 2.32 2.92 -1.85
CA ILE A 91 1.12 2.19 -1.45
C ILE A 91 0.26 2.00 -2.68
N SER A 92 0.16 0.77 -3.18
CA SER A 92 -0.37 0.48 -4.51
C SER A 92 -1.34 -0.69 -4.57
N THR A 93 -2.11 -0.77 -5.64
CA THR A 93 -2.73 -2.02 -6.08
C THR A 93 -1.76 -2.81 -6.96
N ASN A 94 -2.25 -3.88 -7.59
CA ASN A 94 -1.50 -4.68 -8.57
C ASN A 94 -0.98 -3.90 -9.81
N ILE A 95 -1.28 -2.61 -9.97
CA ILE A 95 -0.68 -1.80 -11.05
C ILE A 95 0.85 -1.75 -10.95
N ALA A 96 1.40 -1.81 -9.72
CA ALA A 96 2.83 -1.90 -9.49
C ALA A 96 3.43 -3.29 -9.79
N GLU A 97 2.62 -4.34 -9.94
CA GLU A 97 3.09 -5.69 -10.28
C GLU A 97 3.25 -5.84 -11.80
N THR A 98 2.27 -5.38 -12.58
CA THR A 98 2.21 -5.67 -14.02
C THR A 98 2.63 -4.52 -14.92
N SER A 99 2.62 -3.28 -14.43
CA SER A 99 2.64 -2.09 -15.30
C SER A 99 3.71 -1.07 -14.96
N ILE A 100 4.31 -1.15 -13.77
CA ILE A 100 5.27 -0.15 -13.28
C ILE A 100 6.42 -0.89 -12.58
N THR A 101 7.67 -0.57 -12.93
CA THR A 101 8.86 -1.10 -12.26
C THR A 101 9.49 0.00 -11.41
N ILE A 102 9.48 -0.18 -10.09
CA ILE A 102 10.08 0.77 -9.13
C ILE A 102 11.41 0.17 -8.68
N GLU A 103 12.51 0.64 -9.26
CA GLU A 103 13.82 -0.01 -9.19
C GLU A 103 14.44 -0.03 -7.78
N ASP A 104 14.08 0.91 -6.92
CA ASP A 104 14.64 1.07 -5.58
C ASP A 104 13.86 0.30 -4.49
N VAL A 105 12.88 -0.55 -4.86
CA VAL A 105 12.12 -1.37 -3.91
C VAL A 105 12.97 -2.52 -3.37
N VAL A 106 13.10 -2.58 -2.04
CA VAL A 106 13.78 -3.66 -1.30
C VAL A 106 12.79 -4.44 -0.41
N PHE A 107 11.72 -3.78 0.03
CA PHE A 107 10.71 -4.38 0.91
C PHE A 107 9.36 -4.42 0.20
N VAL A 108 8.70 -5.58 0.25
CA VAL A 108 7.32 -5.73 -0.21
C VAL A 108 6.45 -6.16 0.97
N VAL A 109 5.38 -5.40 1.21
CA VAL A 109 4.34 -5.72 2.19
C VAL A 109 3.08 -6.05 1.43
N ASP A 110 2.77 -7.34 1.34
CA ASP A 110 1.53 -7.81 0.73
C ASP A 110 0.47 -8.06 1.81
N THR A 111 -0.71 -7.48 1.62
CA THR A 111 -1.86 -7.73 2.50
C THR A 111 -2.64 -8.99 2.14
N GLY A 112 -2.26 -9.67 1.05
CA GLY A 112 -2.78 -10.98 0.63
C GLY A 112 -4.23 -10.93 0.18
N ARG A 113 -4.66 -9.80 -0.40
CA ARG A 113 -6.05 -9.61 -0.84
C ARG A 113 -6.15 -9.04 -2.24
N VAL A 114 -7.03 -9.65 -3.03
CA VAL A 114 -7.34 -9.20 -4.39
C VAL A 114 -8.86 -8.99 -4.52
N LYS A 115 -9.27 -7.81 -4.99
CA LYS A 115 -10.67 -7.60 -5.41
C LYS A 115 -10.87 -8.27 -6.76
N GLU A 116 -11.53 -9.43 -6.79
CA GLU A 116 -11.99 -10.04 -8.04
C GLU A 116 -13.42 -9.59 -8.36
N ASN A 117 -13.61 -8.96 -9.53
CA ASN A 117 -14.95 -8.73 -10.05
C ASN A 117 -15.52 -10.05 -10.56
N ARG A 118 -16.32 -10.75 -9.74
CA ARG A 118 -17.15 -11.87 -10.21
C ARG A 118 -18.45 -11.33 -10.79
N GLN A 119 -18.63 -11.48 -12.11
CA GLN A 119 -19.94 -11.30 -12.74
C GLN A 119 -20.76 -12.58 -12.55
N ASP A 120 -21.87 -12.48 -11.81
CA ASP A 120 -22.88 -13.53 -11.77
C ASP A 120 -23.52 -13.67 -13.16
N GLU A 121 -23.24 -14.77 -13.87
CA GLU A 121 -23.79 -15.06 -15.22
C GLU A 121 -25.33 -15.11 -15.24
N VAL A 122 -25.98 -15.16 -14.08
CA VAL A 122 -27.44 -15.27 -13.95
C VAL A 122 -28.15 -13.91 -13.89
N ASN A 123 -27.50 -12.83 -13.41
CA ASN A 123 -28.22 -11.60 -13.04
C ASN A 123 -27.73 -10.28 -13.67
N GLN A 124 -26.69 -10.28 -14.52
CA GLN A 124 -26.14 -9.04 -15.13
C GLN A 124 -25.89 -7.89 -14.13
N MET A 125 -25.69 -8.21 -12.85
CA MET A 125 -25.40 -7.25 -11.78
C MET A 125 -23.91 -7.39 -11.45
N PRO A 126 -23.11 -6.32 -11.54
CA PRO A 126 -21.73 -6.35 -11.09
C PRO A 126 -21.72 -6.43 -9.56
N THR A 127 -21.31 -7.58 -9.02
CA THR A 127 -21.08 -7.76 -7.58
C THR A 127 -19.58 -7.70 -7.34
N LEU A 128 -19.13 -6.76 -6.51
CA LEU A 128 -17.75 -6.72 -6.02
C LEU A 128 -17.60 -7.80 -4.94
N VAL A 129 -16.76 -8.81 -5.17
CA VAL A 129 -16.47 -9.87 -4.20
C VAL A 129 -14.98 -9.85 -3.91
N GLU A 130 -14.60 -9.79 -2.64
CA GLU A 130 -13.18 -9.91 -2.24
C GLU A 130 -12.80 -11.39 -2.25
N CYS A 131 -11.73 -11.74 -2.97
CA CYS A 131 -11.17 -13.09 -3.04
C CYS A 131 -9.73 -13.09 -2.48
N TRP A 132 -9.29 -14.29 -2.09
CA TRP A 132 -7.95 -14.57 -1.56
C TRP A 132 -6.92 -14.71 -2.66
#